data_AF-A0A357V5G1-F1
#
_entry.id   AF-A0A357V5G1-F1
#
_cell.length_a   1.000
_cell.length_b   1.000
_cell.length_c   1.000
_cell.angle_alpha   90.00
_cell.angle_beta   90.00
_cell.angle_gamma   90.00
#
_symmetry.space_group_name_H-M   'P 1'
#
loop_
_entity.id
_entity.type
_entity.pdbx_description
1 polymer ?
#
loop_
_entity_poly.entity_id
_entity_poly.type
_entity_poly.pdbx_seq_one_letter_code
_entity_poly.pdbx_strand_id
1 'polypeptide(L)'
;TLVTQVEAAVKRKKRIGFELIIETALGMANVDACAAASPRNESLHFGVADYAASTKARTTVIGGPHADYGVLTDKDGDAPRDYHWGDMWHYAISRMVVAARANGLRPVDGPFGDFSDPEGYKAQANRAGVLGCEGKWA
;
A
#
# COMPACT_ATOMS: atom_id res chain seq x y z
N THR A 1 26.30 3.01 1.01
CA THR A 1 25.38 1.85 0.97
C THR A 1 26.10 0.65 0.36
N LEU A 2 25.68 -0.58 0.66
CA LEU A 2 26.24 -1.80 0.06
C LEU A 2 26.26 -1.73 -1.48
N VAL A 3 25.15 -1.27 -2.07
CA VAL A 3 25.03 -1.09 -3.54
C VAL A 3 26.09 -0.13 -4.10
N THR A 4 26.46 0.93 -3.37
CA THR A 4 27.49 1.87 -3.81
C THR A 4 28.87 1.21 -3.87
N GLN A 5 29.19 0.34 -2.92
CA GLN A 5 30.47 -0.40 -2.91
C GLN A 5 30.54 -1.36 -4.11
N VAL A 6 29.45 -2.06 -4.41
CA VAL A 6 29.36 -2.97 -5.56
C VAL A 6 29.47 -2.20 -6.89
N GLU A 7 28.74 -1.09 -7.05
CA GLU A 7 28.82 -0.24 -8.25
C GLU A 7 30.24 0.25 -8.52
N ALA A 8 30.96 0.68 -7.46
CA ALA A 8 32.34 1.12 -7.57
C ALA A 8 33.28 -0.03 -7.97
N ALA A 9 33.13 -1.20 -7.35
CA ALA A 9 33.96 -2.38 -7.61
C ALA A 9 33.83 -2.86 -9.07
N VAL A 10 32.61 -2.82 -9.64
CA VAL A 10 32.36 -3.23 -11.03
C VAL A 10 32.40 -2.06 -12.03
N LYS A 11 32.83 -0.87 -11.59
CA LYS A 11 32.94 0.37 -12.39
C LYS A 11 31.63 0.73 -13.12
N ARG A 12 30.48 0.51 -12.48
CA ARG A 12 29.17 0.82 -13.06
C ARG A 12 28.94 2.32 -13.12
N LYS A 13 28.68 2.85 -14.31
CA LYS A 13 28.43 4.29 -14.53
C LYS A 13 27.01 4.73 -14.19
N LYS A 14 26.01 3.86 -14.43
CA LYS A 14 24.61 4.15 -14.13
C LYS A 14 24.28 3.77 -12.69
N ARG A 15 23.90 4.75 -11.88
CA ARG A 15 23.45 4.56 -10.50
C ARG A 15 22.13 3.77 -10.46
N ILE A 16 22.04 2.81 -9.55
CA ILE A 16 20.84 2.02 -9.26
C ILE A 16 19.95 2.79 -8.28
N GLY A 17 18.67 2.94 -8.65
CA GLY A 17 17.59 3.42 -7.80
C GLY A 17 16.93 2.30 -7.00
N PHE A 18 16.20 2.67 -5.94
CA PHE A 18 15.55 1.76 -5.01
C PHE A 18 14.04 1.98 -5.00
N GLU A 19 13.33 0.87 -5.00
CA GLU A 19 11.90 0.81 -4.73
C GLU A 19 11.74 0.06 -3.41
N LEU A 20 11.13 0.70 -2.42
CA LEU A 20 10.97 0.08 -1.11
C LEU A 20 9.57 -0.50 -0.98
N ILE A 21 9.47 -1.75 -0.56
CA ILE A 21 8.20 -2.38 -0.26
C ILE A 21 7.88 -2.15 1.22
N ILE A 22 6.75 -1.50 1.49
CA ILE A 22 6.17 -1.32 2.82
C ILE A 22 5.10 -2.40 3.02
N GLU A 23 5.52 -3.51 3.61
CA GLU A 23 4.72 -4.74 3.72
C GLU A 23 4.63 -5.30 5.15
N THR A 24 5.04 -4.53 6.15
CA THR A 24 4.96 -4.96 7.55
C THR A 24 4.45 -3.84 8.44
N ALA A 25 3.89 -4.21 9.60
CA ALA A 25 3.48 -3.25 10.62
C ALA A 25 4.66 -2.37 11.07
N LEU A 26 5.86 -2.94 11.21
CA LEU A 26 7.07 -2.18 11.59
C LEU A 26 7.49 -1.22 10.48
N GLY A 27 7.45 -1.64 9.22
CA GLY A 27 7.73 -0.77 8.08
C GLY A 27 6.75 0.39 8.01
N MET A 28 5.46 0.13 8.19
CA MET A 28 4.42 1.16 8.21
C MET A 28 4.58 2.14 9.40
N ALA A 29 4.97 1.64 10.58
CA ALA A 29 5.23 2.47 11.75
C ALA A 29 6.40 3.44 11.52
N ASN A 30 7.39 3.06 10.71
CA ASN A 30 8.60 3.84 10.44
C ASN A 30 8.67 4.40 9.02
N VAL A 31 7.53 4.47 8.32
CA VAL A 31 7.50 4.74 6.87
C VAL A 31 8.15 6.07 6.49
N ASP A 32 8.07 7.11 7.34
CA ASP A 32 8.69 8.41 7.09
C ASP A 32 10.22 8.31 7.08
N ALA A 33 10.78 7.57 8.04
CA ALA A 33 12.22 7.32 8.10
C ALA A 33 12.68 6.45 6.93
N CYS A 34 11.89 5.45 6.53
CA CYS A 34 12.17 4.64 5.35
C CYS A 34 12.18 5.48 4.07
N ALA A 35 11.20 6.37 3.90
CA ALA A 35 11.09 7.25 2.74
C ALA A 35 12.34 8.16 2.60
N ALA A 36 12.81 8.74 3.70
CA ALA A 36 13.98 9.61 3.72
C ALA A 36 15.33 8.87 3.74
N ALA A 37 15.33 7.53 3.86
CA ALA A 37 16.53 6.77 4.22
C ALA A 37 17.67 6.82 3.20
N SER A 38 17.39 7.15 1.93
CA SER A 38 18.40 7.10 0.89
C SER A 38 18.08 8.01 -0.29
N PRO A 39 19.07 8.75 -0.83
CA PRO A 39 18.92 9.49 -2.09
C PRO A 39 18.84 8.58 -3.32
N ARG A 40 18.75 7.25 -3.14
CA ARG A 40 18.44 6.28 -4.20
C ARG A 40 16.96 5.90 -4.22
N ASN A 41 16.21 6.21 -3.16
CA ASN A 41 14.79 5.88 -3.12
C ASN A 41 14.06 6.60 -4.24
N GLU A 42 13.18 5.88 -4.92
CA GLU A 42 12.38 6.41 -6.01
C GLU A 42 10.88 6.16 -5.82
N SER A 43 10.51 5.10 -5.12
CA SER A 43 9.11 4.73 -4.86
C SER A 43 8.92 3.97 -3.54
N LEU A 44 7.69 4.03 -3.03
CA LEU A 44 7.18 3.18 -1.94
C LEU A 44 6.03 2.34 -2.47
N HIS A 45 6.10 1.02 -2.27
CA HIS A 45 5.13 0.05 -2.75
C HIS A 45 4.39 -0.58 -1.57
N PHE A 46 3.06 -0.63 -1.61
CA PHE A 46 2.29 -1.22 -0.53
C PHE A 46 2.17 -2.75 -0.70
N GLY A 47 2.91 -3.54 0.07
CA GLY A 47 2.81 -4.99 0.01
C GLY A 47 1.63 -5.52 0.84
N VAL A 48 0.43 -5.49 0.26
CA VAL A 48 -0.83 -5.72 0.99
C VAL A 48 -0.95 -7.10 1.66
N ALA A 49 -0.48 -8.17 1.01
CA ALA A 49 -0.62 -9.55 1.52
C ALA A 49 0.22 -9.78 2.78
N ASP A 50 1.51 -9.47 2.70
CA ASP A 50 2.43 -9.59 3.83
C ASP A 50 2.12 -8.57 4.93
N TYR A 51 1.59 -7.38 4.57
CA TYR A 51 1.11 -6.42 5.55
C TYR A 51 -0.11 -6.95 6.31
N ALA A 52 -1.06 -7.59 5.62
CA ALA A 52 -2.19 -8.25 6.24
C ALA A 52 -1.72 -9.37 7.19
N ALA A 53 -0.75 -10.18 6.79
CA ALA A 53 -0.15 -11.19 7.66
C ALA A 53 0.55 -10.56 8.88
N SER A 54 1.33 -9.49 8.69
CA SER A 54 2.05 -8.80 9.75
C SER A 54 1.12 -8.17 10.79
N THR A 55 0.00 -7.62 10.35
CA THR A 55 -1.03 -7.02 11.22
C THR A 55 -2.04 -8.03 11.78
N LYS A 56 -1.95 -9.30 11.36
CA LYS A 56 -2.94 -10.36 11.64
C LYS A 56 -4.36 -9.97 11.20
N ALA A 57 -4.47 -9.26 10.08
CA ALA A 57 -5.77 -8.94 9.49
C ALA A 57 -6.50 -10.23 9.09
N ARG A 58 -7.82 -10.25 9.28
CA ARG A 58 -8.67 -11.39 8.91
C ARG A 58 -8.94 -11.36 7.41
N THR A 59 -8.03 -11.88 6.62
CA THR A 59 -8.23 -12.05 5.16
C THR A 59 -7.49 -13.30 4.69
N THR A 60 -8.06 -14.00 3.72
CA THR A 60 -7.45 -15.12 3.01
C THR A 60 -7.14 -14.78 1.55
N VAL A 61 -7.45 -13.55 1.13
CA VAL A 61 -7.26 -13.04 -0.23
C VAL A 61 -6.19 -11.94 -0.26
N ILE A 62 -5.54 -11.77 -1.41
CA ILE A 62 -4.54 -10.71 -1.63
C ILE A 62 -5.28 -9.44 -2.07
N GLY A 63 -5.35 -8.43 -1.19
CA GLY A 63 -6.13 -7.21 -1.44
C GLY A 63 -7.63 -7.41 -1.23
N GLY A 64 -8.45 -6.58 -1.89
CA GLY A 64 -9.91 -6.70 -1.85
C GLY A 64 -10.57 -6.23 -0.54
N PRO A 65 -11.91 -6.15 -0.51
CA PRO A 65 -12.67 -5.76 0.68
C PRO A 65 -12.94 -6.96 1.63
N HIS A 66 -13.48 -6.68 2.82
CA HIS A 66 -13.95 -7.71 3.77
C HIS A 66 -15.34 -7.38 4.30
N ALA A 67 -16.26 -8.36 4.30
CA ALA A 67 -17.66 -8.16 4.66
C ALA A 67 -17.89 -7.70 6.11
N ASP A 68 -17.07 -8.16 7.06
CA ASP A 68 -17.14 -7.71 8.46
C ASP A 68 -16.51 -6.32 8.71
N TYR A 69 -15.85 -5.72 7.72
CA TYR A 69 -15.20 -4.42 7.89
C TYR A 69 -16.16 -3.32 7.43
N GLY A 70 -16.94 -2.81 8.37
CA GLY A 70 -17.96 -1.81 8.09
C GLY A 70 -18.65 -1.29 9.34
N VAL A 71 -19.55 -0.34 9.16
CA VAL A 71 -20.29 0.33 10.22
C VAL A 71 -21.78 0.08 10.02
N LEU A 72 -22.45 -0.38 11.08
CA LEU A 72 -23.90 -0.52 11.12
C LEU A 72 -24.50 0.80 11.61
N THR A 73 -25.32 1.44 10.77
CA THR A 73 -26.00 2.72 11.05
C THR A 73 -26.80 2.70 12.35
N ASP A 74 -27.08 3.84 12.97
CA ASP A 74 -27.88 3.89 14.20
C ASP A 74 -29.31 3.37 13.98
N LYS A 75 -30.00 3.03 15.08
CA LYS A 75 -31.42 2.67 15.01
C LYS A 75 -32.25 3.91 14.70
N ASP A 76 -33.17 3.78 13.75
CA ASP A 76 -34.23 4.76 13.47
C ASP A 76 -35.60 4.08 13.63
N GLY A 77 -36.11 4.05 14.87
CA GLY A 77 -37.31 3.31 15.22
C GLY A 77 -37.20 1.82 14.86
N ASP A 78 -38.20 1.33 14.09
CA ASP A 78 -38.26 -0.04 13.57
C ASP A 78 -37.69 -0.16 12.14
N ALA A 79 -37.09 0.89 11.58
CA ALA A 79 -36.53 0.85 10.24
C ALA A 79 -35.34 -0.14 10.17
N PRO A 80 -35.18 -0.88 9.05
CA PRO A 80 -33.98 -1.67 8.81
C PRO A 80 -32.71 -0.80 8.87
N ARG A 81 -31.64 -1.36 9.43
CA ARG A 81 -30.34 -0.68 9.54
C ARG A 81 -29.47 -1.00 8.33
N ASP A 82 -28.86 0.02 7.76
CA ASP A 82 -27.85 -0.14 6.72
C ASP A 82 -26.49 -0.52 7.31
N TYR A 83 -25.73 -1.34 6.57
CA TYR A 83 -24.35 -1.70 6.88
C TYR A 83 -23.42 -1.20 5.76
N HIS A 84 -22.60 -0.20 6.08
CA HIS A 84 -21.68 0.40 5.12
C HIS A 84 -20.29 -0.20 5.25
N TRP A 85 -19.82 -0.86 4.20
CA TRP A 85 -18.47 -1.42 4.16
C TRP A 85 -17.42 -0.30 4.19
N GLY A 86 -16.35 -0.53 4.94
CA GLY A 86 -15.18 0.33 5.00
C GLY A 86 -14.07 -0.14 4.06
N ASP A 87 -13.08 0.72 3.86
CA ASP A 87 -11.83 0.36 3.20
C ASP A 87 -10.76 0.05 4.26
N MET A 88 -10.50 -1.23 4.49
CA MET A 88 -9.52 -1.67 5.49
C MET A 88 -8.07 -1.30 5.15
N TRP A 89 -7.80 -0.87 3.91
CA TRP A 89 -6.47 -0.47 3.45
C TRP A 89 -6.26 1.04 3.48
N HIS A 90 -7.31 1.83 3.74
CA HIS A 90 -7.28 3.29 3.64
C HIS A 90 -6.13 3.92 4.43
N TYR A 91 -5.98 3.53 5.71
CA TYR A 91 -4.92 4.05 6.56
C TYR A 91 -3.52 3.73 6.00
N ALA A 92 -3.27 2.48 5.60
CA ALA A 92 -1.98 2.04 5.14
C ALA A 92 -1.58 2.76 3.84
N ILE A 93 -2.50 2.84 2.88
CA ILE A 93 -2.26 3.53 1.60
C ILE A 93 -2.08 5.03 1.85
N SER A 94 -2.99 5.68 2.58
CA SER A 94 -2.90 7.12 2.84
C SER A 94 -1.61 7.50 3.58
N ARG A 95 -1.22 6.74 4.61
CA ARG A 95 0.03 6.96 5.36
C ARG A 95 1.27 6.79 4.47
N MET A 96 1.29 5.77 3.62
CA MET A 96 2.38 5.58 2.65
C MET A 96 2.42 6.70 1.61
N VAL A 97 1.26 7.16 1.10
CA VAL A 97 1.20 8.28 0.15
C VAL A 97 1.78 9.55 0.76
N VAL A 98 1.40 9.88 2.00
CA VAL A 98 1.94 11.06 2.70
C VAL A 98 3.46 10.97 2.80
N ALA A 99 4.00 9.85 3.26
CA ALA A 99 5.44 9.64 3.40
C ALA A 99 6.18 9.70 2.05
N ALA A 100 5.62 9.09 1.00
CA ALA A 100 6.18 9.12 -0.34
C ALA A 100 6.21 10.55 -0.89
N ARG A 101 5.07 11.25 -0.86
CA ARG A 101 4.92 12.60 -1.40
C ARG A 101 5.78 13.63 -0.66
N ALA A 102 5.88 13.53 0.66
CA ALA A 102 6.75 14.40 1.46
C ALA A 102 8.24 14.27 1.09
N ASN A 103 8.64 13.14 0.51
CA ASN A 103 10.02 12.84 0.12
C ASN A 103 10.23 12.81 -1.41
N GLY A 104 9.25 13.23 -2.21
CA GLY A 104 9.35 13.23 -3.67
C GLY A 104 9.39 11.83 -4.31
N LEU A 105 8.88 10.82 -3.61
CA LEU A 105 8.82 9.43 -4.07
C LEU A 105 7.46 9.12 -4.70
N ARG A 106 7.43 8.10 -5.55
CA ARG A 106 6.21 7.57 -6.17
C ARG A 106 5.51 6.57 -5.24
N PRO A 107 4.29 6.84 -4.75
CA PRO A 107 3.49 5.82 -4.06
C PRO A 107 2.85 4.85 -5.07
N VAL A 108 2.98 3.54 -4.85
CA VAL A 108 2.47 2.49 -5.74
C VAL A 108 1.66 1.49 -4.93
N ASP A 109 0.42 1.21 -5.37
CA ASP A 109 -0.42 0.18 -4.75
C ASP A 109 0.05 -1.23 -5.14
N GLY A 110 -0.16 -2.17 -4.23
CA GLY A 110 0.31 -3.55 -4.35
C GLY A 110 -0.60 -4.46 -5.16
N PRO A 111 -0.38 -5.79 -5.01
CA PRO A 111 -1.08 -6.81 -5.78
C PRO A 111 -2.57 -6.89 -5.42
N PHE A 112 -3.33 -7.45 -6.35
CA PHE A 112 -4.71 -7.90 -6.16
C PHE A 112 -4.79 -9.32 -6.72
N GLY A 113 -5.15 -10.29 -5.88
CA GLY A 113 -4.95 -11.71 -6.19
C GLY A 113 -6.07 -12.38 -6.97
N ASP A 114 -7.23 -11.75 -7.09
CA ASP A 114 -8.35 -12.32 -7.86
C ASP A 114 -8.23 -11.95 -9.35
N PHE A 115 -7.55 -12.81 -10.11
CA PHE A 115 -7.39 -12.62 -11.55
C PHE A 115 -8.70 -12.77 -12.34
N SER A 116 -9.75 -13.32 -11.72
CA SER A 116 -11.06 -13.46 -12.34
C SER A 116 -11.95 -12.23 -12.17
N ASP A 117 -11.56 -11.26 -11.34
CA ASP A 117 -12.31 -10.05 -11.02
C ASP A 117 -11.60 -8.76 -11.51
N PRO A 118 -11.65 -8.47 -12.82
CA PRO A 118 -11.06 -7.24 -13.37
C PRO A 118 -11.77 -5.97 -12.88
N GLU A 119 -13.04 -6.06 -12.47
CA GLU A 119 -13.80 -4.92 -11.94
C GLU A 119 -13.32 -4.57 -10.53
N GLY A 120 -13.12 -5.56 -9.66
CA GLY A 120 -12.52 -5.40 -8.35
C GLY A 120 -11.09 -4.85 -8.42
N TYR A 121 -10.27 -5.36 -9.33
CA TYR A 121 -8.94 -4.81 -9.61
C TYR A 121 -9.01 -3.31 -9.94
N LYS A 122 -9.89 -2.93 -10.88
CA LYS A 122 -10.08 -1.54 -11.32
C LYS A 122 -10.61 -0.66 -10.19
N ALA A 123 -11.55 -1.15 -9.38
CA ALA A 123 -12.08 -0.42 -8.23
C ALA A 123 -11.00 -0.18 -7.16
N GLN A 124 -10.12 -1.14 -6.92
CA GLN A 124 -8.98 -0.96 -6.02
C GLN A 124 -7.91 -0.02 -6.60
N ALA A 125 -7.62 -0.12 -7.90
CA ALA A 125 -6.71 0.81 -8.57
C ALA A 125 -7.22 2.26 -8.46
N ASN A 126 -8.50 2.48 -8.75
CA ASN A 126 -9.11 3.81 -8.70
C ASN A 126 -9.09 4.39 -7.28
N ARG A 127 -9.45 3.61 -6.24
CA ARG A 127 -9.46 4.13 -4.87
C ARG A 127 -8.05 4.52 -4.40
N ALA A 128 -7.03 3.74 -4.75
CA ALA A 128 -5.64 4.08 -4.44
C ALA A 128 -5.16 5.31 -5.23
N GLY A 129 -5.54 5.41 -6.51
CA GLY A 129 -5.27 6.58 -7.36
C GLY A 129 -5.88 7.87 -6.81
N VAL A 130 -7.12 7.82 -6.31
CA VAL A 130 -7.80 8.96 -5.64
C VAL A 130 -7.01 9.45 -4.43
N LEU A 131 -6.38 8.54 -3.68
CA LEU A 131 -5.52 8.90 -2.54
C LEU A 131 -4.16 9.46 -2.97
N GLY A 132 -3.75 9.27 -4.23
CA GLY A 132 -2.52 9.84 -4.80
C GLY A 132 -1.47 8.82 -5.24
N CYS A 133 -1.79 7.52 -5.29
CA CYS A 133 -0.91 6.50 -5.89
C CYS A 133 -0.72 6.74 -7.40
N GLU A 134 0.49 6.49 -7.91
CA GLU A 134 0.86 6.66 -9.32
C GLU A 134 0.79 5.36 -10.13
N GLY A 135 0.66 4.22 -9.47
CA GLY A 135 0.62 2.92 -10.12
C GLY A 135 0.02 1.84 -9.23
N LYS A 136 -0.20 0.68 -9.84
CA LYS A 136 -0.66 -0.56 -9.20
C LYS A 136 0.05 -1.76 -9.85
N TRP A 137 0.34 -2.79 -9.07
CA TRP A 137 0.99 -4.02 -9.56
C TRP A 137 0.01 -4.85 -10.41
N ALA A 138 0.51 -5.44 -11.50
CA ALA A 138 -0.21 -6.32 -12.42
C ALA A 138 0.61 -7.59 -12.68
#